data_AF-A0A2K5PN19-F1
#
_entry.id   AF-A0A2K5PN19-F1
#
_cell.length_a   1.000
_cell.length_b   1.000
_cell.length_c   1.000
_cell.angle_alpha   90.00
_cell.angle_beta   90.00
_cell.angle_gamma   90.00
#
_symmetry.space_group_name_H-M   'P 1'
#
loop_
_entity.id
_entity.type
_entity.pdbx_description
1 polymer ?
#
loop_
_entity_poly.entity_id
_entity_poly.type
_entity_poly.pdbx_seq_one_letter_code
_entity_poly.pdbx_strand_id
1 'polypeptide(L)'
;MPALRPAPLWALLAFWLWRAAPARALQCRDGYEPCVNEGICVTYHNGTGYCKCPEGFLGEYCQHRDPCEKNRCQNGGTCVAQAMLGKATCRCASGFTGEDCQYSTSHPCFVSRPCLNGGTCHMLSRGTYECTCQVGFTGKLCQWTDACLSHPCANGSTCTTVANQFSCKCLTGFTGQKCETDVNECDIPGHCQHGGTCLNLPGSYQCQCPQGFTGQYCDSPYVPCAPSPCANGGTCRQTGDFTFECNCLP
;
A
#
# COMPACT_ATOMS: atom_id res chain seq x y z
N MET A 1 24.13 56.33 20.89
CA MET A 1 24.82 55.50 19.88
C MET A 1 23.81 54.55 19.27
N PRO A 2 23.76 54.39 17.94
CA PRO A 2 23.31 55.34 16.92
C PRO A 2 21.81 55.17 16.57
N ALA A 3 21.21 56.27 16.12
CA ALA A 3 19.85 56.33 15.58
C ALA A 3 19.81 55.79 14.14
N LEU A 4 18.87 54.88 13.85
CA LEU A 4 18.57 54.46 12.48
C LEU A 4 17.94 55.63 11.71
N ARG A 5 18.62 56.11 10.67
CA ARG A 5 18.05 57.06 9.70
C ARG A 5 17.17 56.28 8.69
N PRO A 6 15.99 56.79 8.31
CA PRO A 6 15.22 56.20 7.23
C PRO A 6 15.96 56.44 5.90
N ALA A 7 16.16 55.37 5.12
CA ALA A 7 16.72 55.47 3.78
C ALA A 7 15.74 56.24 2.86
N PRO A 8 16.22 57.15 2.00
CA PRO A 8 15.34 57.92 1.13
C PRO A 8 14.67 57.01 0.09
N LEU A 9 13.35 57.15 -0.06
CA LEU A 9 12.48 56.42 -1.00
C LEU A 9 12.91 56.47 -2.48
N TRP A 10 13.88 57.32 -2.84
CA TRP A 10 14.47 57.37 -4.19
C TRP A 10 15.46 56.22 -4.46
N ALA A 11 16.01 55.59 -3.41
CA ALA A 11 16.92 54.45 -3.55
C ALA A 11 16.21 53.15 -3.97
N LEU A 12 14.89 53.05 -3.79
CA LEU A 12 14.08 51.88 -4.18
C LEU A 12 13.53 51.95 -5.61
N LEU A 13 13.58 53.12 -6.25
CA LEU A 13 13.14 53.31 -7.66
C LEU A 13 14.30 53.15 -8.67
N ALA A 14 15.56 53.20 -8.23
CA ALA A 14 16.72 52.99 -9.11
C ALA A 14 17.07 51.50 -9.33
N PHE A 15 16.46 50.57 -8.58
CA PHE A 15 16.66 49.12 -8.74
C PHE A 15 15.64 48.44 -9.67
N TRP A 16 14.65 49.19 -10.19
CA TRP A 16 13.66 48.70 -11.17
C TRP A 16 14.02 49.05 -12.63
N LEU A 17 15.20 49.60 -12.88
CA LEU A 17 15.73 49.86 -14.22
C LEU A 17 17.17 49.34 -14.41
N TRP A 18 17.53 48.26 -13.70
CA TRP A 18 18.67 47.45 -14.10
C TRP A 18 18.24 46.53 -15.24
N ARG A 19 18.24 47.14 -16.43
CA ARG A 19 18.46 46.54 -17.74
C ARG A 19 18.24 45.02 -17.76
N ALA A 20 17.04 44.59 -18.16
CA ALA A 20 17.01 43.48 -19.08
C ALA A 20 17.91 43.89 -20.24
N ALA A 21 19.17 43.43 -20.23
CA ALA A 21 20.03 43.57 -21.38
C ALA A 21 19.20 43.02 -22.54
N PRO A 22 19.00 43.77 -23.65
CA PRO A 22 18.35 43.20 -24.80
C PRO A 22 19.12 41.92 -25.11
N ALA A 23 18.43 40.77 -25.15
CA ALA A 23 19.03 39.54 -25.61
C ALA A 23 19.65 39.87 -26.97
N ARG A 24 20.98 39.96 -27.02
CA ARG A 24 21.65 40.32 -28.26
C ARG A 24 21.38 39.18 -29.21
N ALA A 25 20.78 39.49 -30.35
CA ALA A 25 20.64 38.51 -31.42
C ALA A 25 22.01 37.90 -31.71
N LEU A 26 22.05 36.60 -31.99
CA LEU A 26 23.28 35.86 -32.29
C LEU A 26 24.08 36.60 -33.37
N GLN A 27 25.39 36.73 -33.18
CA GLN A 27 26.29 37.37 -34.14
C GLN A 27 27.45 36.41 -34.41
N CYS A 28 27.71 36.15 -35.70
CA CYS A 28 28.85 35.34 -36.11
C CYS A 28 30.13 36.12 -35.91
N ARG A 29 31.11 35.49 -35.26
CA ARG A 29 32.46 36.04 -35.17
C ARG A 29 33.27 35.62 -36.39
N ASP A 30 33.13 34.36 -36.77
CA ASP A 30 33.68 33.77 -37.98
C ASP A 30 32.67 32.78 -38.59
N GLY A 31 33.11 31.88 -39.46
CA GLY A 31 32.24 30.90 -40.11
C GLY A 31 31.69 29.80 -39.20
N TYR A 32 32.16 29.70 -37.95
CA TYR A 32 31.84 28.62 -37.00
C TYR A 32 31.44 29.17 -35.63
N GLU A 33 32.18 30.11 -35.05
CA GLU A 33 31.84 30.71 -33.75
C GLU A 33 30.63 31.68 -33.87
N PRO A 34 29.61 31.60 -32.99
CA PRO A 34 29.56 30.88 -31.70
C PRO A 34 28.90 29.49 -31.73
N CYS A 35 28.68 28.92 -32.91
CA CYS A 35 28.06 27.60 -33.07
C CYS A 35 28.99 26.50 -32.55
N VAL A 36 28.42 25.46 -31.94
CA VAL A 36 29.16 24.29 -31.44
C VAL A 36 28.82 23.04 -32.25
N ASN A 37 29.49 21.93 -31.97
CA ASN A 37 29.27 20.64 -32.64
C ASN A 37 29.32 20.75 -34.17
N GLU A 38 30.35 21.40 -34.70
CA GLU A 38 30.56 21.57 -36.15
C GLU A 38 29.44 22.37 -36.86
N GLY A 39 28.63 23.12 -36.11
CA GLY A 39 27.68 24.07 -36.66
C GLY A 39 28.34 25.20 -37.45
N ILE A 40 27.71 25.61 -38.55
CA ILE A 40 28.18 26.70 -39.40
C ILE A 40 27.41 27.97 -39.06
N CYS A 41 28.11 29.05 -38.74
CA CYS A 41 27.49 30.34 -38.47
C CYS A 41 27.20 31.09 -39.77
N VAL A 42 25.94 31.46 -39.99
CA VAL A 42 25.48 32.15 -41.20
C VAL A 42 24.93 33.53 -40.82
N THR A 43 25.46 34.58 -41.43
CA THR A 43 25.04 35.98 -41.21
C THR A 43 23.93 36.42 -42.15
N TYR A 44 22.92 37.11 -41.63
CA TYR A 44 21.89 37.82 -42.38
C TYR A 44 22.33 39.23 -42.79
N HIS A 45 21.61 39.83 -43.74
CA HIS A 45 21.87 41.19 -44.24
C HIS A 45 21.77 42.30 -43.18
N ASN A 46 21.04 42.07 -42.09
CA ASN A 46 20.88 43.02 -40.99
C ASN A 46 22.00 42.90 -39.92
N GLY A 47 23.00 42.04 -40.13
CA GLY A 47 24.13 41.84 -39.22
C GLY A 47 23.88 40.86 -38.06
N THR A 48 22.70 40.24 -37.97
CA THR A 48 22.46 39.09 -37.06
C THR A 48 22.86 37.79 -37.75
N GLY A 49 23.03 36.71 -37.00
CA GLY A 49 23.35 35.39 -37.54
C GLY A 49 22.48 34.29 -36.96
N TYR A 50 22.62 33.09 -37.51
CA TYR A 50 22.05 31.86 -36.96
C TYR A 50 23.03 30.70 -37.19
N CYS A 51 22.93 29.66 -36.36
CA CYS A 51 23.71 28.45 -36.54
C CYS A 51 22.96 27.44 -37.42
N LYS A 52 23.58 27.04 -38.52
CA LYS A 52 23.14 25.91 -39.33
C LYS A 52 23.73 24.63 -38.72
N CYS A 53 22.88 23.84 -38.09
CA CYS A 53 23.31 22.64 -37.40
C CYS A 53 23.51 21.44 -38.34
N PRO A 54 24.52 20.59 -38.08
CA PRO A 54 24.64 19.31 -38.74
C PRO A 54 23.53 18.34 -38.30
N GLU A 55 23.38 17.24 -39.04
CA GLU A 55 22.40 16.19 -38.73
C GLU A 55 22.59 15.68 -37.29
N GLY A 56 21.49 15.53 -36.56
CA GLY A 56 21.51 15.08 -35.17
C GLY A 56 21.77 16.17 -34.13
N PHE A 57 21.90 17.44 -34.53
CA PHE A 57 22.08 18.57 -33.61
C PHE A 57 21.01 19.66 -33.80
N LEU A 58 20.60 20.25 -32.68
CA LEU A 58 19.54 21.23 -32.55
C LEU A 58 19.95 22.34 -31.58
N GLY A 59 19.15 23.41 -31.56
CA GLY A 59 19.32 24.56 -30.67
C GLY A 59 19.87 25.78 -31.40
N GLU A 60 19.79 26.92 -30.73
CA GLU A 60 20.25 28.21 -31.28
C GLU A 60 21.73 28.20 -31.69
N TYR A 61 22.56 27.41 -30.99
CA TYR A 61 24.00 27.26 -31.20
C TYR A 61 24.40 25.83 -31.61
N CYS A 62 23.44 24.97 -31.96
CA CYS A 62 23.66 23.53 -32.20
C CYS A 62 24.18 22.76 -30.98
N GLN A 63 23.85 23.25 -29.79
CA GLN A 63 24.33 22.72 -28.51
C GLN A 63 23.59 21.45 -28.04
N HIS A 64 22.42 21.15 -28.60
CA HIS A 64 21.59 20.03 -28.19
C HIS A 64 21.71 18.88 -29.19
N ARG A 65 21.86 17.65 -28.71
CA ARG A 65 21.69 16.46 -29.55
C ARG A 65 20.19 16.28 -29.83
N ASP A 66 19.82 15.89 -31.04
CA ASP A 66 18.43 15.63 -31.40
C ASP A 66 17.89 14.48 -30.53
N PRO A 67 16.91 14.77 -29.66
CA PRO A 67 16.32 13.75 -28.78
C PRO A 67 15.46 12.73 -29.53
N CYS A 68 15.13 12.97 -30.81
CA CYS A 68 14.34 12.07 -31.66
C CYS A 68 15.17 11.12 -32.54
N GLU A 69 16.50 11.21 -32.53
CA GLU A 69 17.36 10.25 -33.26
C GLU A 69 17.23 8.81 -32.75
N LYS A 70 16.81 8.64 -31.49
CA LYS A 70 16.52 7.32 -30.92
C LYS A 70 15.01 7.13 -30.88
N ASN A 71 14.55 5.91 -31.15
CA ASN A 71 13.14 5.52 -31.02
C ASN A 71 12.68 5.58 -29.56
N ARG A 72 12.39 6.80 -29.08
CA ARG A 72 11.92 7.10 -27.73
C ARG A 72 10.43 6.81 -27.58
N CYS A 73 9.64 7.22 -28.57
CA CYS A 73 8.20 7.02 -28.55
C CYS A 73 7.86 5.56 -28.88
N GLN A 74 7.17 4.91 -27.95
CA GLN A 74 6.74 3.53 -28.08
C GLN A 74 5.43 3.42 -28.88
N ASN A 75 5.05 2.20 -29.23
CA ASN A 75 3.73 1.87 -29.80
C ASN A 75 3.33 2.72 -31.02
N GLY A 76 4.29 3.01 -31.91
CA GLY A 76 4.04 3.78 -33.14
C GLY A 76 3.83 5.28 -32.93
N GLY A 77 4.24 5.82 -31.77
CA GLY A 77 4.22 7.26 -31.54
C GLY A 77 5.23 8.02 -32.41
N THR A 78 4.87 9.24 -32.81
CA THR A 78 5.76 10.14 -33.57
C THR A 78 6.50 11.07 -32.61
N CYS A 79 7.84 11.08 -32.67
CA CYS A 79 8.67 11.99 -31.89
C CYS A 79 8.69 13.39 -32.50
N VAL A 80 8.54 14.42 -31.66
CA VAL A 80 8.62 15.83 -32.07
C VAL A 80 9.67 16.52 -31.22
N ALA A 81 10.77 16.94 -31.84
CA ALA A 81 11.84 17.65 -31.16
C ALA A 81 11.50 19.13 -30.97
N GLN A 82 11.63 19.62 -29.74
CA GLN A 82 11.63 21.03 -29.40
C GLN A 82 13.06 21.55 -29.54
N ALA A 83 13.42 21.94 -30.77
CA ALA A 83 14.81 22.22 -31.17
C ALA A 83 15.55 23.18 -30.24
N MET A 84 14.90 24.24 -29.75
CA MET A 84 15.53 25.24 -28.89
C MET A 84 15.77 24.78 -27.43
N LEU A 85 15.06 23.74 -26.97
CA LEU A 85 15.16 23.23 -25.60
C LEU A 85 15.96 21.92 -25.52
N GLY A 86 16.25 21.28 -26.65
CA GLY A 86 16.83 19.94 -26.69
C GLY A 86 15.93 18.87 -26.06
N LYS A 87 14.61 19.10 -26.03
CA LYS A 87 13.60 18.17 -25.47
C LYS A 87 12.76 17.57 -26.59
N ALA A 88 12.14 16.42 -26.33
CA ALA A 88 11.18 15.79 -27.23
C ALA A 88 9.82 15.64 -26.56
N THR A 89 8.76 15.64 -27.36
CA THR A 89 7.44 15.17 -26.97
C THR A 89 6.98 14.08 -27.93
N CYS A 90 6.20 13.13 -27.44
CA CYS A 90 5.62 12.07 -28.27
C CYS A 90 4.17 12.36 -28.62
N ARG A 91 3.84 12.28 -29.91
CA ARG A 91 2.46 12.24 -30.40
C ARG A 91 2.03 10.78 -30.51
N CYS A 92 1.16 10.34 -29.61
CA CYS A 92 0.77 8.93 -29.54
C CYS A 92 -0.20 8.51 -30.64
N ALA A 93 -0.03 7.27 -31.10
CA ALA A 93 -1.00 6.60 -31.95
C ALA A 93 -2.31 6.34 -31.19
N SER A 94 -3.41 6.16 -31.92
CA SER A 94 -4.72 5.87 -31.34
C SER A 94 -4.67 4.65 -30.42
N GLY A 95 -5.18 4.80 -29.20
CA GLY A 95 -5.17 3.74 -28.19
C GLY A 95 -3.95 3.73 -27.26
N PHE A 96 -3.02 4.67 -27.40
CA PHE A 96 -1.86 4.81 -26.52
C PHE A 96 -1.76 6.19 -25.87
N THR A 97 -1.10 6.25 -24.71
CA THR A 97 -0.92 7.43 -23.88
C THR A 97 0.34 7.29 -23.01
N GLY A 98 0.66 8.34 -22.24
CA GLY A 98 1.92 8.46 -21.49
C GLY A 98 2.94 9.33 -22.23
N GLU A 99 3.97 9.76 -21.51
CA GLU A 99 5.03 10.66 -22.04
C GLU A 99 5.76 10.07 -23.25
N ASP A 100 5.92 8.74 -23.26
CA ASP A 100 6.59 8.00 -24.31
C ASP A 100 5.62 7.06 -25.06
N CYS A 101 4.30 7.30 -24.95
CA CYS A 101 3.25 6.46 -25.54
C CYS A 101 3.31 4.99 -25.10
N GLN A 102 3.82 4.74 -23.89
CA GLN A 102 4.09 3.40 -23.37
C GLN A 102 2.83 2.68 -22.86
N TYR A 103 1.76 3.41 -22.53
CA TYR A 103 0.55 2.83 -21.92
C TYR A 103 -0.60 2.77 -22.92
N SER A 104 -1.41 1.71 -22.84
CA SER A 104 -2.72 1.69 -23.49
C SER A 104 -3.64 2.73 -22.86
N THR A 105 -4.55 3.33 -23.63
CA THR A 105 -5.63 4.19 -23.10
C THR A 105 -6.64 3.42 -22.24
N SER A 106 -6.57 2.10 -22.24
CA SER A 106 -7.30 1.23 -21.32
C SER A 106 -6.49 0.80 -20.09
N HIS A 107 -5.27 1.32 -19.90
CA HIS A 107 -4.38 0.91 -18.81
C HIS A 107 -4.93 1.36 -17.44
N PRO A 108 -5.43 0.44 -16.59
CA PRO A 108 -6.14 0.80 -15.36
C PRO A 108 -5.33 1.69 -14.42
N CYS A 109 -4.09 1.29 -14.10
CA CYS A 109 -3.27 2.03 -13.14
C CYS A 109 -2.90 3.47 -13.56
N PHE A 110 -2.82 3.73 -14.87
CA PHE A 110 -2.38 5.03 -15.39
C PHE A 110 -3.56 5.96 -15.63
N VAL A 111 -4.64 5.42 -16.21
CA VAL A 111 -5.79 6.22 -16.64
C VAL A 111 -6.73 6.51 -15.48
N SER A 112 -7.15 5.50 -14.72
CA SER A 112 -8.08 5.71 -13.60
C SER A 112 -7.40 6.07 -12.29
N ARG A 113 -6.09 5.79 -12.16
CA ARG A 113 -5.29 5.99 -10.94
C ARG A 113 -6.06 5.52 -9.69
N PRO A 114 -6.46 4.23 -9.65
CA PRO A 114 -7.55 3.77 -8.80
C PRO A 114 -7.18 3.69 -7.31
N CYS A 115 -5.89 3.55 -6.98
CA CYS A 115 -5.42 3.41 -5.61
C CYS A 115 -5.36 4.78 -4.92
N LEU A 116 -6.12 4.93 -3.84
CA LEU A 116 -6.23 6.15 -3.05
C LEU A 116 -5.14 6.24 -1.98
N ASN A 117 -5.05 7.39 -1.30
CA ASN A 117 -4.19 7.61 -0.13
C ASN A 117 -2.71 7.23 -0.34
N GLY A 118 -2.18 7.50 -1.53
CA GLY A 118 -0.79 7.20 -1.89
C GLY A 118 -0.50 5.71 -2.10
N GLY A 119 -1.54 4.88 -2.24
CA GLY A 119 -1.40 3.47 -2.61
C GLY A 119 -0.72 3.30 -3.97
N THR A 120 0.07 2.24 -4.11
CA THR A 120 0.76 1.90 -5.35
C THR A 120 -0.07 0.91 -6.16
N CYS A 121 -0.25 1.18 -7.45
CA CYS A 121 -1.04 0.33 -8.34
C CYS A 121 -0.14 -0.63 -9.09
N HIS A 122 -0.43 -1.92 -8.99
CA HIS A 122 0.25 -2.99 -9.69
C HIS A 122 -0.67 -3.61 -10.72
N MET A 123 -0.17 -3.73 -11.95
CA MET A 123 -0.87 -4.45 -13.01
C MET A 123 -0.72 -5.95 -12.78
N LEU A 124 -1.83 -6.68 -12.75
CA LEU A 124 -1.83 -8.14 -12.67
C LEU A 124 -1.97 -8.76 -14.05
N SER A 125 -2.97 -8.32 -14.82
CA SER A 125 -3.21 -8.77 -16.20
C SER A 125 -3.92 -7.70 -17.02
N ARG A 126 -4.25 -7.99 -18.29
CA ARG A 126 -4.89 -7.03 -19.19
C ARG A 126 -6.28 -6.62 -18.64
N GLY A 127 -6.34 -5.44 -18.03
CA GLY A 127 -7.55 -4.87 -17.43
C GLY A 127 -7.73 -5.13 -15.93
N THR A 128 -6.84 -5.89 -15.27
CA THR A 128 -6.91 -6.15 -13.83
C THR A 128 -5.71 -5.55 -13.10
N TYR A 129 -5.94 -5.11 -11.87
CA TYR A 129 -4.94 -4.45 -11.04
C TYR A 129 -5.15 -4.78 -9.56
N GLU A 130 -4.11 -4.53 -8.78
CA GLU A 130 -4.10 -4.60 -7.33
C GLU A 130 -3.47 -3.33 -6.76
N CYS A 131 -3.97 -2.90 -5.59
CA CYS A 131 -3.42 -1.77 -4.87
C CYS A 131 -2.66 -2.25 -3.65
N THR A 132 -1.40 -1.86 -3.50
CA THR A 132 -0.67 -1.99 -2.24
C THR A 132 -0.83 -0.70 -1.45
N CYS A 133 -1.44 -0.79 -0.27
CA CYS A 133 -1.76 0.35 0.56
C CYS A 133 -0.56 0.81 1.39
N GLN A 134 -0.50 2.13 1.62
CA GLN A 134 0.43 2.70 2.58
C GLN A 134 0.01 2.31 4.01
N VAL A 135 0.96 2.40 4.94
CA VAL A 135 0.70 2.15 6.36
C VAL A 135 -0.45 3.02 6.85
N GLY A 136 -1.42 2.40 7.54
CA GLY A 136 -2.61 3.07 8.06
C GLY A 136 -3.78 3.19 7.08
N PHE A 137 -3.67 2.60 5.88
CA PHE A 137 -4.78 2.49 4.95
C PHE A 137 -5.04 1.04 4.54
N THR A 138 -6.28 0.75 4.20
CA THR A 138 -6.76 -0.58 3.84
C THR A 138 -7.95 -0.51 2.88
N GLY A 139 -8.46 -1.68 2.48
CA GLY A 139 -9.48 -1.84 1.44
C GLY A 139 -8.88 -1.98 0.05
N LYS A 140 -9.70 -2.48 -0.89
CA LYS A 140 -9.27 -2.83 -2.26
C LYS A 140 -8.62 -1.66 -3.02
N LEU A 141 -9.05 -0.43 -2.73
CA LEU A 141 -8.55 0.79 -3.37
C LEU A 141 -7.76 1.66 -2.37
N CYS A 142 -7.36 1.11 -1.23
CA CYS A 142 -6.73 1.86 -0.14
C CYS A 142 -7.58 3.04 0.35
N GLN A 143 -8.90 2.92 0.22
CA GLN A 143 -9.85 3.99 0.45
C GLN A 143 -10.20 4.18 1.93
N TRP A 144 -9.89 3.20 2.78
CA TRP A 144 -10.23 3.24 4.20
C TRP A 144 -9.01 3.50 5.06
N THR A 145 -9.16 4.33 6.08
CA THR A 145 -8.21 4.43 7.19
C THR A 145 -8.32 3.17 8.03
N ASP A 146 -7.19 2.55 8.35
CA ASP A 146 -7.16 1.30 9.08
C ASP A 146 -7.53 1.50 10.56
N ALA A 147 -8.78 1.19 10.88
CA ALA A 147 -9.32 1.29 12.23
C ALA A 147 -8.73 0.23 13.18
N CYS A 148 -8.16 -0.85 12.65
CA CYS A 148 -7.57 -1.95 13.43
C CYS A 148 -6.20 -1.60 14.03
N LEU A 149 -5.54 -0.52 13.62
CA LEU A 149 -4.26 -0.08 14.19
C LEU A 149 -4.31 0.16 15.70
N SER A 150 -5.49 0.54 16.22
CA SER A 150 -5.72 0.73 17.65
C SER A 150 -5.92 -0.57 18.44
N HIS A 151 -5.86 -1.73 17.76
CA HIS A 151 -6.12 -3.05 18.33
C HIS A 151 -7.43 -3.11 19.14
N PRO A 152 -8.59 -2.79 18.51
CA PRO A 152 -9.84 -2.64 19.23
C PRO A 152 -10.45 -3.96 19.71
N CYS A 153 -10.06 -5.11 19.14
CA CYS A 153 -10.63 -6.42 19.45
C CYS A 153 -9.87 -7.11 20.59
N ALA A 154 -10.59 -7.56 21.60
CA ALA A 154 -10.09 -8.27 22.77
C ALA A 154 -9.95 -9.79 22.53
N ASN A 155 -9.36 -10.48 23.52
CA ASN A 155 -9.30 -11.94 23.60
C ASN A 155 -8.71 -12.63 22.35
N GLY A 156 -7.76 -11.99 21.66
CA GLY A 156 -7.11 -12.55 20.47
C GLY A 156 -8.01 -12.62 19.23
N SER A 157 -9.15 -11.92 19.24
CA SER A 157 -10.12 -11.92 18.15
C SER A 157 -9.59 -11.23 16.89
N THR A 158 -10.07 -11.64 15.71
CA THR A 158 -9.63 -11.05 14.43
C THR A 158 -10.27 -9.68 14.21
N CYS A 159 -9.45 -8.67 13.93
CA CYS A 159 -9.92 -7.34 13.53
C CYS A 159 -9.94 -7.20 12.01
N THR A 160 -11.00 -6.59 11.48
CA THR A 160 -11.07 -6.16 10.09
C THR A 160 -11.58 -4.72 10.00
N THR A 161 -11.09 -3.95 9.03
CA THR A 161 -11.59 -2.60 8.77
C THR A 161 -12.58 -2.64 7.60
N VAL A 162 -13.78 -2.11 7.82
CA VAL A 162 -14.84 -1.95 6.82
C VAL A 162 -15.38 -0.53 6.91
N ALA A 163 -15.37 0.20 5.79
CA ALA A 163 -15.91 1.57 5.72
C ALA A 163 -15.37 2.53 6.81
N ASN A 164 -14.05 2.51 7.05
CA ASN A 164 -13.37 3.26 8.11
C ASN A 164 -13.73 2.87 9.55
N GLN A 165 -14.43 1.75 9.76
CA GLN A 165 -14.79 1.25 11.08
C GLN A 165 -14.14 -0.11 11.31
N PHE A 166 -13.86 -0.42 12.58
CA PHE A 166 -13.40 -1.76 12.94
C PHE A 166 -14.61 -2.70 13.05
N SER A 167 -14.39 -3.95 12.70
CA SER A 167 -15.31 -5.06 12.91
C SER A 167 -14.50 -6.22 13.49
N CYS A 168 -14.90 -6.67 14.68
CA CYS A 168 -14.25 -7.77 15.38
C CYS A 168 -15.00 -9.07 15.10
N LYS A 169 -14.28 -10.09 14.66
CA LYS A 169 -14.77 -11.46 14.61
C LYS A 169 -14.35 -12.18 15.88
N CYS A 170 -15.28 -12.32 16.80
CA CYS A 170 -15.03 -12.94 18.10
C CYS A 170 -14.68 -14.42 17.96
N LEU A 171 -13.77 -14.88 18.81
CA LEU A 171 -13.57 -16.31 19.04
C LEU A 171 -14.80 -16.91 19.75
N THR A 172 -14.99 -18.21 19.62
CA THR A 172 -16.02 -18.94 20.37
C THR A 172 -15.86 -18.70 21.86
N GLY A 173 -16.97 -18.51 22.58
CA GLY A 173 -16.97 -18.17 24.00
C GLY A 173 -16.86 -16.68 24.31
N PHE A 174 -16.71 -15.80 23.30
CA PHE A 174 -16.69 -14.34 23.49
C PHE A 174 -17.75 -13.63 22.65
N THR A 175 -18.22 -12.50 23.15
CA THR A 175 -19.23 -11.64 22.53
C THR A 175 -18.96 -10.16 22.83
N GLY A 176 -19.81 -9.27 22.31
CA GLY A 176 -19.63 -7.82 22.37
C GLY A 176 -19.00 -7.24 21.11
N GLN A 177 -19.06 -5.91 20.96
CA GLN A 177 -18.55 -5.23 19.75
C GLN A 177 -17.03 -5.39 19.61
N LYS A 178 -16.32 -5.50 20.73
CA LYS A 178 -14.87 -5.68 20.81
C LYS A 178 -14.50 -7.08 21.28
N CYS A 179 -15.45 -8.02 21.35
CA CYS A 179 -15.22 -9.37 21.87
C CYS A 179 -14.70 -9.39 23.30
N GLU A 180 -15.08 -8.38 24.09
CA GLU A 180 -14.64 -8.13 25.46
C GLU A 180 -15.42 -8.93 26.50
N THR A 181 -16.61 -9.40 26.13
CA THR A 181 -17.54 -10.05 27.05
C THR A 181 -17.41 -11.56 26.91
N ASP A 182 -17.17 -12.22 28.03
CA ASP A 182 -17.24 -13.66 28.15
C ASP A 182 -18.69 -14.15 28.00
N VAL A 183 -18.91 -15.19 27.20
CA VAL A 183 -20.20 -15.85 27.09
C VAL A 183 -20.35 -16.79 28.26
N ASN A 184 -21.40 -16.62 29.06
CA ASN A 184 -21.68 -17.55 30.14
C ASN A 184 -22.49 -18.75 29.61
N GLU A 185 -21.82 -19.86 29.29
CA GLU A 185 -22.52 -21.06 28.82
C GLU A 185 -23.43 -21.69 29.88
N CYS A 186 -23.19 -21.39 31.16
CA CYS A 186 -24.01 -21.89 32.27
C CYS A 186 -25.40 -21.23 32.37
N ASP A 187 -25.63 -20.13 31.66
CA ASP A 187 -26.97 -19.52 31.57
C ASP A 187 -27.92 -20.35 30.68
N ILE A 188 -27.39 -21.34 29.95
CA ILE A 188 -28.17 -22.28 29.14
C ILE A 188 -28.70 -23.40 30.06
N PRO A 189 -30.03 -23.53 30.25
CA PRO A 189 -30.58 -24.56 31.11
C PRO A 189 -30.23 -25.97 30.61
N GLY A 190 -29.80 -26.83 31.53
CA GLY A 190 -29.49 -28.23 31.22
C GLY A 190 -28.17 -28.44 30.45
N HIS A 191 -27.29 -27.44 30.40
CA HIS A 191 -25.98 -27.58 29.76
C HIS A 191 -25.14 -28.72 30.36
N CYS A 192 -25.12 -28.83 31.70
CA CYS A 192 -24.59 -30.01 32.39
C CYS A 192 -25.72 -30.97 32.76
N GLN A 193 -25.62 -32.22 32.34
CA GLN A 193 -26.64 -33.25 32.52
C GLN A 193 -26.50 -33.97 33.88
N HIS A 194 -27.52 -34.76 34.22
CA HIS A 194 -27.55 -35.63 35.40
C HIS A 194 -27.24 -34.94 36.75
N GLY A 195 -27.54 -33.64 36.86
CA GLY A 195 -27.28 -32.86 38.08
C GLY A 195 -25.84 -32.34 38.20
N GLY A 196 -25.08 -32.33 37.10
CA GLY A 196 -23.77 -31.69 37.04
C GLY A 196 -23.82 -30.19 37.33
N THR A 197 -22.81 -29.70 38.04
CA THR A 197 -22.66 -28.27 38.34
C THR A 197 -21.88 -27.59 37.23
N CYS A 198 -22.45 -26.57 36.60
CA CYS A 198 -21.79 -25.80 35.55
C CYS A 198 -20.89 -24.71 36.16
N LEU A 199 -19.65 -24.62 35.67
CA LEU A 199 -18.72 -23.55 35.99
C LEU A 199 -18.36 -22.78 34.72
N ASN A 200 -18.66 -21.48 34.72
CA ASN A 200 -18.28 -20.60 33.63
C ASN A 200 -16.78 -20.24 33.71
N LEU A 201 -16.09 -20.26 32.59
CA LEU A 201 -14.66 -19.96 32.47
C LEU A 201 -14.44 -18.94 31.33
N PRO A 202 -13.36 -18.14 31.36
CA PRO A 202 -13.09 -17.23 30.25
C PRO A 202 -12.94 -17.96 28.90
N GLY A 203 -13.89 -17.75 28.00
CA GLY A 203 -13.99 -18.33 26.67
C GLY A 203 -14.46 -19.79 26.64
N SER A 204 -14.92 -20.35 27.76
CA SER A 204 -15.30 -21.77 27.86
C SER A 204 -16.10 -22.06 29.13
N TYR A 205 -16.35 -23.34 29.40
CA TYR A 205 -17.00 -23.78 30.62
C TYR A 205 -16.51 -25.17 31.01
N GLN A 206 -16.84 -25.56 32.25
CA GLN A 206 -16.58 -26.90 32.75
C GLN A 206 -17.80 -27.43 33.52
N CYS A 207 -18.26 -28.63 33.17
CA CYS A 207 -19.22 -29.35 33.98
C CYS A 207 -18.50 -30.19 35.05
N GLN A 208 -18.82 -29.95 36.32
CA GLN A 208 -18.43 -30.82 37.42
C GLN A 208 -19.46 -31.94 37.55
N CYS A 209 -19.06 -33.14 37.14
CA CYS A 209 -19.96 -34.28 37.11
C CYS A 209 -20.15 -34.90 38.49
N PRO A 210 -21.40 -35.29 38.83
CA PRO A 210 -21.64 -36.07 40.03
C PRO A 210 -21.03 -37.46 39.90
N GLN A 211 -20.84 -38.13 41.03
CA GLN A 211 -20.29 -39.48 41.06
C GLN A 211 -21.15 -40.42 40.18
N GLY A 212 -20.48 -41.18 39.32
CA GLY A 212 -21.15 -42.06 38.36
C GLY A 212 -21.37 -41.48 36.97
N PHE A 213 -20.98 -40.22 36.73
CA PHE A 213 -21.06 -39.59 35.40
C PHE A 213 -19.71 -38.97 34.98
N THR A 214 -19.50 -38.85 33.68
CA THR A 214 -18.31 -38.29 33.03
C THR A 214 -18.69 -37.65 31.68
N GLY A 215 -17.71 -37.11 30.98
CA GLY A 215 -17.91 -36.38 29.72
C GLY A 215 -18.01 -34.87 29.92
N GLN A 216 -17.87 -34.11 28.83
CA GLN A 216 -17.88 -32.65 28.85
C GLN A 216 -19.20 -32.08 29.39
N TYR A 217 -20.31 -32.80 29.16
CA TYR A 217 -21.65 -32.41 29.58
C TYR A 217 -22.21 -33.29 30.71
N CYS A 218 -21.38 -34.16 31.32
CA CYS A 218 -21.83 -35.17 32.29
C CYS A 218 -22.94 -36.09 31.76
N ASP A 219 -22.91 -36.35 30.46
CA ASP A 219 -23.88 -37.12 29.69
C ASP A 219 -23.55 -38.61 29.63
N SER A 220 -22.32 -38.99 29.96
CA SER A 220 -21.84 -40.36 29.89
C SER A 220 -21.78 -41.00 31.28
N PRO A 221 -22.21 -42.27 31.46
CA PRO A 221 -22.01 -42.98 32.71
C PRO A 221 -20.52 -43.28 32.92
N TYR A 222 -20.06 -43.13 34.16
CA TYR A 222 -18.69 -43.48 34.54
C TYR A 222 -18.53 -45.00 34.65
N VAL A 223 -17.54 -45.56 33.95
CA VAL A 223 -17.20 -46.98 33.99
C VAL A 223 -15.76 -47.12 34.50
N PRO A 224 -15.52 -47.70 35.70
CA PRO A 224 -14.22 -47.64 36.38
C PRO A 224 -13.02 -48.21 35.59
N CYS A 225 -13.24 -49.13 34.65
CA CYS A 225 -12.20 -49.76 33.84
C CYS A 225 -12.35 -49.52 32.33
N ALA A 226 -13.16 -48.55 31.90
CA ALA A 226 -13.36 -48.25 30.49
C ALA A 226 -13.41 -46.74 30.22
N PRO A 227 -12.33 -46.14 29.67
CA PRO A 227 -11.02 -46.75 29.37
C PRO A 227 -10.24 -47.11 30.65
N SER A 228 -9.24 -48.00 30.54
CA SER A 228 -8.43 -48.41 31.69
C SER A 228 -7.71 -47.18 32.29
N PRO A 229 -7.96 -46.83 33.57
CA PRO A 229 -7.25 -45.75 34.25
C PRO A 229 -5.82 -46.13 34.67
N CYS A 230 -5.46 -47.41 34.52
CA CYS A 230 -4.16 -47.93 34.94
C CYS A 230 -3.06 -47.56 33.93
N ALA A 231 -2.01 -46.88 34.41
CA ALA A 231 -0.86 -46.52 33.59
C ALA A 231 0.05 -47.73 33.29
N ASN A 232 0.96 -47.56 32.33
CA ASN A 232 2.04 -48.51 32.00
C ASN A 232 1.59 -49.96 31.70
N GLY A 233 0.38 -50.12 31.14
CA GLY A 233 -0.15 -51.45 30.82
C GLY A 233 -0.66 -52.24 32.03
N GLY A 234 -0.84 -51.59 33.20
CA GLY A 234 -1.45 -52.23 34.36
C GLY A 234 -2.86 -52.76 34.07
N THR A 235 -3.23 -53.86 34.71
CA THR A 235 -4.56 -54.48 34.55
C THR A 235 -5.54 -53.85 35.53
N CYS A 236 -6.63 -53.27 35.00
CA CYS A 236 -7.70 -52.70 35.82
C CYS A 236 -8.65 -53.78 36.33
N ARG A 237 -9.01 -53.71 37.62
CA ARG A 237 -10.07 -54.50 38.22
C ARG A 237 -11.08 -53.57 38.89
N GLN A 238 -12.34 -53.63 38.48
CA GLN A 238 -13.43 -52.90 39.15
C GLN A 238 -13.68 -53.52 40.55
N THR A 239 -13.72 -52.67 41.58
CA THR A 239 -13.90 -53.09 42.98
C THR A 239 -15.24 -52.62 43.58
N GLY A 240 -15.98 -51.78 42.88
CA GLY A 240 -17.31 -51.28 43.27
C GLY A 240 -17.96 -50.47 42.15
N ASP A 241 -19.12 -49.86 42.42
CA ASP A 241 -19.88 -49.12 41.40
C ASP A 241 -19.07 -48.02 40.72
N PHE A 242 -18.21 -47.34 41.50
CA PHE A 242 -17.36 -46.24 41.02
C PHE A 242 -15.88 -46.40 41.40
N THR A 243 -15.47 -47.56 41.92
CA THR A 243 -14.11 -47.79 42.42
C THR A 243 -13.40 -48.86 41.60
N PHE A 244 -12.08 -48.74 41.48
CA PHE A 244 -11.21 -49.68 40.78
C PHE A 244 -9.87 -49.83 41.51
N GLU A 245 -9.14 -50.88 41.15
CA GLU A 245 -7.79 -51.17 41.57
C GLU A 245 -6.92 -51.48 40.35
N CYS A 246 -5.67 -51.01 40.36
CA CYS A 246 -4.71 -51.26 39.30
C CYS A 246 -3.64 -52.25 39.75
N ASN A 247 -3.53 -53.37 39.03
CA ASN A 247 -2.50 -54.36 39.26
C ASN A 247 -1.36 -54.16 38.27
N CYS A 248 -0.13 -54.08 38.77
CA CYS A 248 1.06 -54.01 37.94
C CYS A 248 1.28 -55.33 37.19
N LEU A 249 1.86 -55.23 35.99
CA LEU A 249 2.41 -56.39 35.31
C LEU A 249 3.62 -56.92 36.12
N PRO A 250 3.79 -58.24 36.25
CA PRO A 250 4.94 -58.85 36.91
C PRO A 250 6.26 -58.56 36.19
#